data_AF-A0A125RCI3-F1
#
_entry.id   AF-A0A125RCI3-F1
#
_cell.length_a   1.000
_cell.length_b   1.000
_cell.length_c   1.000
_cell.angle_alpha   90.00
_cell.angle_beta   90.00
_cell.angle_gamma   90.00
#
_symmetry.space_group_name_H-M   'P 1'
#
loop_
_entity.id
_entity.type
_entity.pdbx_description
1 polymer ?
#
loop_
_entity_poly.entity_id
_entity_poly.type
_entity_poly.pdbx_seq_one_letter_code
_entity_poly.pdbx_strand_id
1 'polypeptide(L)'
;MDLTKLVTNSFKYPFRNIKKLPIIFLFFILIAVIPIGIISDNDYIVAIGVIAFFLFILLVPGYFLSIVKMGSSQSAMMPSFNLVNNIYDSIRVLSLRIVYMIVPAALFLLALKTIGPAIRDLIYNFRIPEFLAAVGLLLVLIFIVYLIFECLLFFAKARLAYFNSLHEALRINKVIEDIRRIGILNIIKWLIVMAILLNVVTFVSSFVIAIPYVGFLVYICIVIPILESIANYSLGLLYSNIIQGYDDADLMKVKKIETVEYEKIK
;
A
#
# COMPACT_ATOMS: atom_id res chain seq x y z
N MET A 1 12.30 -14.93 -13.91
CA MET A 1 11.23 -13.92 -14.02
C MET A 1 11.48 -13.07 -15.26
N ASP A 2 10.49 -12.95 -16.15
CA ASP A 2 10.57 -12.08 -17.32
C ASP A 2 10.20 -10.64 -16.91
N LEU A 3 11.23 -9.83 -16.64
CA LEU A 3 11.08 -8.44 -16.20
C LEU A 3 10.36 -7.58 -17.23
N THR A 4 10.64 -7.79 -18.51
CA THR A 4 10.02 -7.04 -19.61
C THR A 4 8.53 -7.27 -19.66
N LYS A 5 8.09 -8.55 -19.54
CA LYS A 5 6.66 -8.87 -19.45
C LYS A 5 6.02 -8.29 -18.20
N LEU A 6 6.68 -8.36 -17.05
CA LEU A 6 6.16 -7.80 -15.80
C LEU A 6 5.89 -6.30 -15.95
N VAL A 7 6.89 -5.53 -16.39
CA VAL A 7 6.76 -4.07 -16.61
C VAL A 7 5.66 -3.76 -17.60
N THR A 8 5.71 -4.42 -18.74
CA THR A 8 4.80 -4.12 -19.85
C THR A 8 3.35 -4.42 -19.45
N ASN A 9 3.12 -5.53 -18.76
CA ASN A 9 1.78 -5.90 -18.30
C ASN A 9 1.29 -4.97 -17.20
N SER A 10 2.12 -4.65 -16.21
CA SER A 10 1.76 -3.71 -15.13
C SER A 10 1.48 -2.31 -15.64
N PHE A 11 2.32 -1.78 -16.54
CA PHE A 11 2.12 -0.45 -17.10
C PHE A 11 0.86 -0.37 -17.97
N LYS A 12 0.60 -1.38 -18.80
CA LYS A 12 -0.60 -1.41 -19.66
C LYS A 12 -1.89 -1.65 -18.87
N TYR A 13 -1.81 -2.28 -17.70
CA TYR A 13 -2.97 -2.67 -16.89
C TYR A 13 -3.99 -1.54 -16.65
N PRO A 14 -3.62 -0.35 -16.13
CA PRO A 14 -4.56 0.75 -15.90
C PRO A 14 -5.29 1.21 -17.18
N PHE A 15 -4.68 1.02 -18.35
CA PHE A 15 -5.20 1.54 -19.61
C PHE A 15 -6.03 0.52 -20.41
N ARG A 16 -5.94 -0.79 -20.08
CA ARG A 16 -6.67 -1.85 -20.80
C ARG A 16 -8.20 -1.73 -20.69
N ASN A 17 -8.70 -1.19 -19.58
CA ASN A 17 -10.13 -1.03 -19.32
C ASN A 17 -10.43 0.36 -18.76
N ILE A 18 -10.01 1.41 -19.47
CA ILE A 18 -10.09 2.80 -19.01
C ILE A 18 -11.51 3.21 -18.58
N LYS A 19 -12.56 2.55 -19.09
CA LYS A 19 -13.96 2.77 -18.69
C LYS A 19 -14.25 2.49 -17.21
N LYS A 20 -13.45 1.65 -16.54
CA LYS A 20 -13.59 1.34 -15.11
C LYS A 20 -12.71 2.20 -14.20
N LEU A 21 -11.80 2.99 -14.77
CA LEU A 21 -10.90 3.89 -14.07
C LEU A 21 -11.59 5.07 -13.35
N PRO A 22 -12.68 5.68 -13.89
CA PRO A 22 -13.31 6.86 -13.29
C PRO A 22 -13.82 6.67 -11.86
N ILE A 23 -14.21 5.43 -11.49
CA ILE A 23 -14.69 5.16 -10.13
C ILE A 23 -13.57 5.36 -9.11
N ILE A 24 -12.32 5.05 -9.48
CA ILE A 24 -11.16 5.27 -8.62
C ILE A 24 -10.90 6.78 -8.51
N PHE A 25 -10.99 7.49 -9.64
CA PHE A 25 -10.78 8.94 -9.67
C PHE A 25 -11.74 9.68 -8.75
N LEU A 26 -13.01 9.24 -8.69
CA LEU A 26 -14.00 9.80 -7.79
C LEU A 26 -13.56 9.74 -6.32
N PHE A 27 -12.99 8.62 -5.87
CA PHE A 27 -12.49 8.51 -4.50
C PHE A 27 -11.26 9.39 -4.24
N PHE A 28 -10.40 9.57 -5.23
CA PHE A 28 -9.23 10.45 -5.09
C PHE A 28 -9.61 11.96 -5.14
N ILE A 29 -10.74 12.33 -5.75
CA ILE A 29 -11.28 13.70 -5.65
C ILE A 29 -11.66 14.02 -4.21
N LEU A 30 -12.22 13.06 -3.47
CA LEU A 30 -12.67 13.25 -2.08
C LEU A 30 -11.54 13.68 -1.14
N ILE A 31 -10.34 13.13 -1.31
CA ILE A 31 -9.17 13.49 -0.50
C ILE A 31 -8.57 14.84 -0.89
N ALA A 32 -8.80 15.32 -2.11
CA ALA A 32 -8.31 16.61 -2.58
C ALA A 32 -9.07 17.80 -1.96
N VAL A 33 -10.21 17.57 -1.31
CA VAL A 33 -11.03 18.62 -0.67
C VAL A 33 -10.35 19.19 0.58
N ILE A 34 -9.60 18.38 1.34
CA ILE A 34 -8.92 18.80 2.58
C ILE A 34 -7.95 19.98 2.33
N PRO A 35 -6.95 19.86 1.42
CA PRO A 35 -6.01 20.96 1.19
C PRO A 35 -6.71 22.21 0.65
N ILE A 36 -7.81 22.08 -0.11
CA ILE A 36 -8.61 23.22 -0.56
C ILE A 36 -9.22 23.94 0.66
N GLY A 37 -9.83 23.19 1.57
CA GLY A 37 -10.41 23.74 2.80
C GLY A 37 -9.40 24.52 3.64
N ILE A 38 -8.20 23.96 3.81
CA ILE A 38 -7.09 24.61 4.54
C ILE A 38 -6.66 25.91 3.86
N ILE A 39 -6.47 25.89 2.54
CA ILE A 39 -6.05 27.09 1.78
C ILE A 39 -7.12 28.18 1.83
N SER A 40 -8.40 27.79 1.82
CA SER A 40 -9.53 28.71 1.89
C SER A 40 -9.90 29.17 3.31
N ASP A 41 -9.16 28.72 4.33
CA ASP A 41 -9.46 28.95 5.75
C ASP A 41 -10.92 28.63 6.12
N ASN A 42 -11.38 27.45 5.67
CA ASN A 42 -12.78 27.03 5.79
C ASN A 42 -12.91 25.66 6.45
N ASP A 43 -13.20 25.68 7.76
CA ASP A 43 -13.34 24.48 8.59
C ASP A 43 -14.47 23.55 8.13
N TYR A 44 -15.53 24.07 7.51
CA TYR A 44 -16.61 23.22 6.99
C TYR A 44 -16.14 22.38 5.80
N ILE A 45 -15.33 22.97 4.91
CA ILE A 45 -14.73 22.25 3.78
C ILE A 45 -13.72 21.22 4.29
N VAL A 46 -12.91 21.58 5.30
CA VAL A 46 -11.98 20.64 5.94
C VAL A 46 -12.75 19.47 6.56
N ALA A 47 -13.84 19.73 7.30
CA ALA A 47 -14.66 18.69 7.93
C ALA A 47 -15.28 17.73 6.88
N ILE A 48 -15.80 18.27 5.77
CA ILE A 48 -16.29 17.45 4.64
C ILE A 48 -15.15 16.59 4.10
N GLY A 49 -13.97 17.18 3.88
CA GLY A 49 -12.80 16.45 3.41
C GLY A 49 -12.36 15.32 4.35
N VAL A 50 -12.43 15.52 5.68
CA VAL A 50 -12.12 14.49 6.67
C VAL A 50 -13.11 13.33 6.59
N ILE A 51 -14.41 13.60 6.51
CA ILE A 51 -15.44 12.55 6.33
C ILE A 51 -15.16 11.78 5.03
N ALA A 52 -14.84 12.49 3.96
CA ALA A 52 -14.54 11.90 2.66
C ALA A 52 -13.25 11.04 2.69
N PHE A 53 -12.25 11.44 3.48
CA PHE A 53 -11.05 10.67 3.74
C PHE A 53 -11.33 9.37 4.52
N PHE A 54 -12.23 9.39 5.49
CA PHE A 54 -12.68 8.16 6.15
C PHE A 54 -13.35 7.18 5.15
N LEU A 55 -14.21 7.68 4.27
CA LEU A 55 -14.80 6.86 3.21
C LEU A 55 -13.74 6.31 2.25
N PHE A 56 -12.73 7.11 1.92
CA PHE A 56 -11.60 6.68 1.10
C PHE A 56 -10.85 5.50 1.75
N ILE A 57 -10.50 5.62 3.04
CA ILE A 57 -9.81 4.55 3.79
C ILE A 57 -10.64 3.26 3.81
N LEU A 58 -11.96 3.37 3.89
CA LEU A 58 -12.86 2.22 3.93
C LEU A 58 -13.13 1.58 2.57
N LEU A 59 -12.80 2.22 1.45
CA LEU A 59 -13.18 1.73 0.11
C LEU A 59 -11.99 1.40 -0.77
N VAL A 60 -10.99 2.28 -0.78
CA VAL A 60 -9.91 2.25 -1.76
C VAL A 60 -8.90 1.13 -1.52
N PRO A 61 -8.48 0.81 -0.28
CA PRO A 61 -7.57 -0.30 -0.03
C PRO A 61 -8.11 -1.66 -0.52
N GLY A 62 -9.40 -1.92 -0.36
CA GLY A 62 -10.05 -3.15 -0.83
C GLY A 62 -10.13 -3.24 -2.35
N TYR A 63 -10.35 -2.11 -3.03
CA TYR A 63 -10.26 -2.05 -4.48
C TYR A 63 -8.83 -2.37 -4.98
N PHE A 64 -7.80 -1.82 -4.33
CA PHE A 64 -6.41 -2.15 -4.67
C PHE A 64 -6.04 -3.59 -4.33
N LEU A 65 -6.60 -4.18 -3.27
CA LEU A 65 -6.47 -5.62 -3.00
C LEU A 65 -7.03 -6.46 -4.16
N SER A 66 -8.18 -6.06 -4.71
CA SER A 66 -8.75 -6.69 -5.90
C SER A 66 -7.83 -6.58 -7.12
N ILE A 67 -7.10 -5.48 -7.29
CA ILE A 67 -6.08 -5.35 -8.35
C ILE A 67 -4.91 -6.32 -8.12
N VAL A 68 -4.44 -6.49 -6.88
CA VAL A 68 -3.41 -7.48 -6.56
C VAL A 68 -3.88 -8.89 -6.95
N LYS A 69 -5.15 -9.22 -6.66
CA LYS A 69 -5.78 -10.50 -7.05
C LYS A 69 -5.85 -10.69 -8.56
N MET A 70 -6.11 -9.64 -9.34
CA MET A 70 -6.05 -9.70 -10.80
C MET A 70 -4.64 -9.96 -11.30
N GLY A 71 -3.63 -9.33 -10.68
CA GLY A 71 -2.23 -9.58 -11.00
C GLY A 71 -1.80 -11.02 -10.67
N SER A 72 -2.20 -11.55 -9.51
CA SER A 72 -1.83 -12.91 -9.10
C SER A 72 -2.46 -13.99 -9.97
N SER A 73 -3.66 -13.72 -10.51
CA SER A 73 -4.34 -14.58 -11.50
C SER A 73 -3.95 -14.29 -12.95
N GLN A 74 -3.02 -13.36 -13.18
CA GLN A 74 -2.61 -12.88 -14.51
C GLN A 74 -3.77 -12.38 -15.39
N SER A 75 -4.88 -11.96 -14.76
CA SER A 75 -6.02 -11.39 -15.44
C SER A 75 -5.70 -9.99 -15.95
N ALA A 76 -6.02 -9.72 -17.21
CA ALA A 76 -5.89 -8.40 -17.82
C ALA A 76 -7.05 -7.45 -17.48
N MET A 77 -8.09 -7.95 -16.79
CA MET A 77 -9.32 -7.22 -16.55
C MET A 77 -9.21 -6.35 -15.31
N MET A 78 -9.76 -5.13 -15.38
CA MET A 78 -9.95 -4.33 -14.18
C MET A 78 -11.09 -4.88 -13.32
N PRO A 79 -10.93 -4.88 -11.99
CA PRO A 79 -12.02 -5.23 -11.08
C PRO A 79 -13.18 -4.26 -11.28
N SER A 80 -14.40 -4.79 -11.25
CA SER A 80 -15.59 -3.96 -11.10
C SER A 80 -15.66 -3.42 -9.69
N PHE A 81 -16.10 -2.18 -9.54
CA PHE A 81 -16.38 -1.64 -8.22
C PHE A 81 -17.58 -2.36 -7.59
N ASN A 82 -17.39 -2.83 -6.36
CA ASN A 82 -18.46 -3.38 -5.54
C ASN A 82 -18.30 -2.82 -4.13
N LEU A 83 -19.27 -2.02 -3.68
CA LEU A 83 -19.19 -1.30 -2.40
C LEU A 83 -18.96 -2.26 -1.23
N VAL A 84 -19.76 -3.32 -1.13
CA VAL A 84 -19.74 -4.27 0.00
C VAL A 84 -18.41 -5.01 0.05
N ASN A 85 -17.98 -5.58 -1.08
CA ASN A 85 -16.72 -6.32 -1.15
C ASN A 85 -15.53 -5.41 -0.89
N ASN A 86 -15.54 -4.18 -1.42
CA ASN A 86 -14.45 -3.23 -1.20
C ASN A 86 -14.35 -2.79 0.26
N ILE A 87 -15.48 -2.61 0.96
CA ILE A 87 -15.47 -2.32 2.41
C ILE A 87 -14.91 -3.51 3.17
N TYR A 88 -15.42 -4.70 2.90
CA TYR A 88 -14.97 -5.93 3.54
C TYR A 88 -13.46 -6.15 3.35
N ASP A 89 -12.96 -5.99 2.13
CA ASP A 89 -11.53 -6.11 1.81
C ASP A 89 -10.70 -5.00 2.42
N SER A 90 -11.21 -3.76 2.48
CA SER A 90 -10.50 -2.64 3.11
C SER A 90 -10.34 -2.85 4.61
N ILE A 91 -11.35 -3.38 5.29
CA ILE A 91 -11.24 -3.73 6.71
C ILE A 91 -10.13 -4.76 6.91
N ARG A 92 -10.05 -5.80 6.06
CA ARG A 92 -8.99 -6.81 6.15
C ARG A 92 -7.59 -6.22 5.89
N VAL A 93 -7.46 -5.35 4.90
CA VAL A 93 -6.20 -4.64 4.63
C VAL A 93 -5.82 -3.70 5.76
N LEU A 94 -6.80 -3.02 6.37
CA LEU A 94 -6.58 -2.15 7.52
C LEU A 94 -6.15 -2.95 8.75
N SER A 95 -6.78 -4.10 9.01
CA SER A 95 -6.36 -5.03 10.07
C SER A 95 -4.93 -5.49 9.86
N LEU A 96 -4.54 -5.85 8.64
CA LEU A 96 -3.13 -6.15 8.32
C LEU A 96 -2.23 -4.96 8.62
N ARG A 97 -2.57 -3.76 8.15
CA ARG A 97 -1.76 -2.56 8.40
C ARG A 97 -1.58 -2.32 9.89
N ILE A 98 -2.65 -2.43 10.69
CA ILE A 98 -2.57 -2.28 12.14
C ILE A 98 -1.59 -3.29 12.73
N VAL A 99 -1.76 -4.59 12.45
CA VAL A 99 -0.92 -5.64 13.06
C VAL A 99 0.55 -5.51 12.66
N TYR A 100 0.84 -5.29 11.37
CA TYR A 100 2.22 -5.15 10.89
C TYR A 100 2.87 -3.84 11.36
N MET A 101 2.10 -2.81 11.72
CA MET A 101 2.62 -1.54 12.23
C MET A 101 2.74 -1.47 13.75
N ILE A 102 2.32 -2.50 14.50
CA ILE A 102 2.47 -2.52 15.97
C ILE A 102 3.95 -2.36 16.37
N VAL A 103 4.85 -3.12 15.78
CA VAL A 103 6.28 -3.11 16.15
C VAL A 103 6.94 -1.76 15.81
N PRO A 104 6.85 -1.24 14.57
CA PRO A 104 7.35 0.10 14.26
C PRO A 104 6.77 1.19 15.16
N ALA A 105 5.45 1.18 15.39
CA ALA A 105 4.79 2.18 16.23
C ALA A 105 5.26 2.10 17.69
N ALA A 106 5.36 0.89 18.25
CA ALA A 106 5.84 0.70 19.62
C ALA A 106 7.28 1.18 19.80
N LEU A 107 8.17 0.90 18.84
CA LEU A 107 9.54 1.39 18.85
C LEU A 107 9.61 2.91 18.77
N PHE A 108 8.82 3.52 17.89
CA PHE A 108 8.72 4.97 17.78
C PHE A 108 8.23 5.61 19.09
N LEU A 109 7.17 5.08 19.69
CA LEU A 109 6.63 5.57 20.96
C LEU A 109 7.62 5.40 22.12
N LEU A 110 8.34 4.27 22.16
CA LEU A 110 9.38 4.04 23.16
C LEU A 110 10.52 5.05 23.01
N ALA A 111 11.01 5.27 21.79
CA ALA A 111 12.03 6.26 21.48
C ALA A 111 11.61 7.68 21.88
N LEU A 112 10.37 8.07 21.56
CA LEU A 112 9.83 9.37 21.94
C LEU A 112 9.78 9.52 23.48
N LYS A 113 9.39 8.48 24.20
CA LYS A 113 9.33 8.50 25.67
C LYS A 113 10.72 8.59 26.32
N THR A 114 11.68 7.79 25.83
CA THR A 114 13.01 7.69 26.45
C THR A 114 13.89 8.88 26.14
N ILE A 115 13.82 9.40 24.91
CA ILE A 115 14.77 10.39 24.39
C ILE A 115 14.11 11.77 24.21
N GLY A 116 12.77 11.85 24.17
CA GLY A 116 12.03 13.11 24.07
C GLY A 116 12.43 14.18 25.11
N PRO A 117 12.67 13.84 26.39
CA PRO A 117 13.15 14.81 27.37
C PRO A 117 14.54 15.35 27.03
N ALA A 118 15.47 14.50 26.58
CA ALA A 118 16.82 14.90 26.17
C ALA A 118 16.79 15.77 24.91
N ILE A 119 15.94 15.43 23.94
CA ILE A 119 15.69 16.25 22.74
C ILE A 119 15.22 17.65 23.15
N ARG A 120 14.26 17.72 24.07
CA ARG A 120 13.71 18.98 24.56
C ARG A 120 14.79 19.85 25.21
N ASP A 121 15.66 19.26 26.03
CA ASP A 121 16.79 19.97 26.64
C ASP A 121 17.78 20.50 25.60
N LEU A 122 18.14 19.66 24.61
CA LEU A 122 19.05 20.05 23.53
C LEU A 122 18.50 21.19 22.67
N ILE A 123 17.18 21.19 22.40
CA ILE A 123 16.50 22.27 21.67
C ILE A 123 16.51 23.57 22.50
N TYR A 124 16.15 23.51 23.78
CA TYR A 124 16.11 24.71 24.63
C TYR A 124 17.48 25.34 24.84
N ASN A 125 18.51 24.51 24.94
CA ASN A 125 19.89 24.98 25.12
C ASN A 125 20.63 25.24 23.80
N PHE A 126 19.94 25.22 22.65
CA PHE A 126 20.51 25.46 21.31
C PHE A 126 21.74 24.61 20.97
N ARG A 127 21.77 23.35 21.43
CA ARG A 127 22.88 22.39 21.20
C ARG A 127 22.66 21.59 19.91
N ILE A 128 22.71 22.29 18.78
CA ILE A 128 22.35 21.76 17.46
C ILE A 128 23.24 20.58 17.01
N PRO A 129 24.58 20.58 17.17
CA PRO A 129 25.41 19.46 16.74
C PRO A 129 25.08 18.15 17.46
N GLU A 130 24.89 18.21 18.78
CA GLU A 130 24.55 17.04 19.61
C GLU A 130 23.12 16.56 19.36
N PHE A 131 22.20 17.49 19.09
CA PHE A 131 20.84 17.16 18.66
C PHE A 131 20.85 16.36 17.35
N LEU A 132 21.58 16.83 16.34
CA LEU A 132 21.66 16.14 15.03
C LEU A 132 22.27 14.75 15.15
N ALA A 133 23.32 14.59 15.96
CA ALA A 133 23.96 13.30 16.17
C ALA A 133 23.05 12.30 16.92
N ALA A 134 22.41 12.73 18.00
CA ALA A 134 21.58 11.86 18.84
C ALA A 134 20.25 11.48 18.18
N VAL A 135 19.60 12.44 17.51
CA VAL A 135 18.29 12.22 16.87
C VAL A 135 18.45 11.57 15.50
N GLY A 136 19.49 11.93 14.75
CA GLY A 136 19.71 11.43 13.39
C GLY A 136 19.87 9.91 13.35
N LEU A 137 20.78 9.35 14.15
CA LEU A 137 21.04 7.91 14.15
C LEU A 137 19.82 7.08 14.57
N LEU A 138 19.12 7.54 15.61
CA LEU A 138 17.93 6.86 16.13
C LEU A 138 16.78 6.88 15.13
N LEU A 139 16.48 8.04 14.53
CA LEU A 139 15.44 8.15 13.52
C LEU A 139 15.75 7.28 12.32
N VAL A 140 17.02 7.21 11.89
CA VAL A 140 17.44 6.30 10.81
C VAL A 140 17.17 4.84 11.20
N LEU A 141 17.50 4.42 12.42
CA LEU A 141 17.23 3.05 12.87
C LEU A 141 15.73 2.72 12.90
N ILE A 142 14.90 3.61 13.45
CA ILE A 142 13.44 3.44 13.49
C ILE A 142 12.88 3.41 12.08
N PHE A 143 13.38 4.28 11.19
CA PHE A 143 12.98 4.34 9.80
C PHE A 143 13.32 3.03 9.05
N ILE A 144 14.50 2.46 9.29
CA ILE A 144 14.87 1.15 8.73
C ILE A 144 13.89 0.07 9.18
N VAL A 145 13.54 0.02 10.47
CA VAL A 145 12.56 -0.96 10.98
C VAL A 145 11.18 -0.73 10.37
N TYR A 146 10.74 0.52 10.25
CA TYR A 146 9.50 0.88 9.57
C TYR A 146 9.48 0.37 8.12
N LEU A 147 10.56 0.59 7.35
CA LEU A 147 10.68 0.11 5.97
C LEU A 147 10.61 -1.42 5.87
N ILE A 148 11.23 -2.14 6.81
CA ILE A 148 11.16 -3.60 6.85
C ILE A 148 9.72 -4.06 7.03
N PHE A 149 8.98 -3.50 7.99
CA PHE A 149 7.60 -3.89 8.26
C PHE A 149 6.62 -3.44 7.15
N GLU A 150 6.84 -2.29 6.51
CA GLU A 150 6.07 -1.90 5.32
C GLU A 150 6.32 -2.86 4.15
N CYS A 151 7.56 -3.31 3.95
CA CYS A 151 7.87 -4.34 2.96
C CYS A 151 7.12 -5.65 3.27
N LEU A 152 7.16 -6.10 4.53
CA LEU A 152 6.41 -7.28 4.97
C LEU A 152 4.90 -7.12 4.76
N LEU A 153 4.33 -5.95 5.09
CA LEU A 153 2.92 -5.64 4.85
C LEU A 153 2.56 -5.71 3.36
N PHE A 154 3.46 -5.23 2.49
CA PHE A 154 3.26 -5.25 1.05
C PHE A 154 3.11 -6.69 0.52
N PHE A 155 3.93 -7.63 0.98
CA PHE A 155 3.79 -9.05 0.63
C PHE A 155 2.65 -9.76 1.37
N ALA A 156 2.36 -9.39 2.61
CA ALA A 156 1.20 -9.89 3.34
C ALA A 156 -0.11 -9.57 2.62
N LYS A 157 -0.21 -8.38 2.02
CA LYS A 157 -1.34 -7.98 1.16
C LYS A 157 -1.46 -8.88 -0.08
N ALA A 158 -0.35 -9.27 -0.71
CA ALA A 158 -0.37 -10.23 -1.82
C ALA A 158 -0.87 -11.62 -1.37
N ARG A 159 -0.40 -12.08 -0.21
CA ARG A 159 -0.86 -13.32 0.42
C ARG A 159 -2.36 -13.26 0.74
N LEU A 160 -2.86 -12.15 1.27
CA LEU A 160 -4.29 -11.91 1.49
C LEU A 160 -5.08 -11.98 0.18
N ALA A 161 -4.61 -11.30 -0.87
CA ALA A 161 -5.29 -11.29 -2.16
C ALA A 161 -5.38 -12.69 -2.78
N TYR A 162 -4.35 -13.51 -2.60
CA TYR A 162 -4.27 -14.85 -3.15
C TYR A 162 -5.10 -15.87 -2.36
N PHE A 163 -4.85 -16.00 -1.06
CA PHE A 163 -5.53 -16.98 -0.21
C PHE A 163 -6.91 -16.52 0.25
N ASN A 164 -7.26 -15.26 0.02
CA ASN A 164 -8.50 -14.63 0.50
C ASN A 164 -8.71 -14.76 2.02
N SER A 165 -7.64 -14.98 2.79
CA SER A 165 -7.69 -15.23 4.23
C SER A 165 -6.82 -14.24 4.99
N LEU A 166 -7.43 -13.53 5.94
CA LEU A 166 -6.71 -12.63 6.84
C LEU A 166 -5.77 -13.41 7.75
N HIS A 167 -6.18 -14.59 8.21
CA HIS A 167 -5.35 -15.46 9.03
C HIS A 167 -4.04 -15.81 8.32
N GLU A 168 -4.11 -16.23 7.05
CA GLU A 168 -2.91 -16.58 6.27
C GLU A 168 -1.99 -15.38 6.05
N ALA A 169 -2.55 -14.20 5.83
CA ALA A 169 -1.78 -12.97 5.65
C ALA A 169 -1.14 -12.46 6.96
N LEU A 170 -1.70 -12.77 8.12
CA LEU A 170 -1.14 -12.44 9.43
C LEU A 170 0.00 -13.37 9.88
N ARG A 171 0.19 -14.50 9.21
CA ARG A 171 1.29 -15.43 9.50
C ARG A 171 2.61 -14.87 8.95
N ILE A 172 3.23 -13.96 9.70
CA ILE A 172 4.48 -13.27 9.31
C ILE A 172 5.56 -14.26 8.86
N ASN A 173 5.72 -15.39 9.55
CA ASN A 173 6.68 -16.43 9.16
C ASN A 173 6.43 -16.97 7.76
N LYS A 174 5.16 -17.14 7.35
CA LYS A 174 4.79 -17.55 6.00
C LYS A 174 5.01 -16.45 4.98
N VAL A 175 4.75 -15.19 5.33
CA VAL A 175 5.07 -14.05 4.46
C VAL A 175 6.58 -13.93 4.22
N ILE A 176 7.41 -14.13 5.26
CA ILE A 176 8.87 -14.19 5.12
C ILE A 176 9.30 -15.38 4.26
N GLU A 177 8.64 -16.54 4.42
CA GLU A 177 8.88 -17.71 3.56
C GLU A 177 8.58 -17.40 2.09
N ASP A 178 7.46 -16.74 1.79
CA ASP A 178 7.11 -16.31 0.44
C ASP A 178 8.15 -15.37 -0.15
N ILE A 179 8.59 -14.36 0.61
CA ILE A 179 9.66 -13.43 0.22
C ILE A 179 10.95 -14.19 -0.11
N ARG A 180 11.32 -15.18 0.71
CA ARG A 180 12.48 -16.04 0.47
C ARG A 180 12.31 -16.89 -0.78
N ARG A 181 11.11 -17.42 -1.05
CA ARG A 181 10.79 -18.21 -2.25
C ARG A 181 10.85 -17.37 -3.53
N ILE A 182 10.41 -16.10 -3.50
CA ILE A 182 10.62 -15.18 -4.64
C ILE A 182 12.12 -15.01 -4.89
N GLY A 183 12.90 -14.95 -3.81
CA GLY A 183 14.33 -14.70 -3.83
C GLY A 183 14.61 -13.20 -3.81
N ILE A 184 15.46 -12.78 -2.87
CA ILE A 184 15.75 -11.36 -2.64
C ILE A 184 16.29 -10.65 -3.88
N LEU A 185 17.08 -11.35 -4.71
CA LEU A 185 17.59 -10.82 -5.97
C LEU A 185 16.47 -10.50 -6.96
N ASN A 186 15.42 -11.33 -7.04
CA ASN A 186 14.28 -11.06 -7.91
C ASN A 186 13.43 -9.90 -7.39
N ILE A 187 13.28 -9.79 -6.07
CA ILE A 187 12.63 -8.64 -5.43
C ILE A 187 13.41 -7.36 -5.72
N ILE A 188 14.73 -7.37 -5.58
CA ILE A 188 15.59 -6.21 -5.88
C ILE A 188 15.47 -5.82 -7.36
N LYS A 189 15.52 -6.79 -8.28
CA LYS A 189 15.31 -6.52 -9.72
C LYS A 189 13.95 -5.89 -9.99
N TRP A 190 12.88 -6.42 -9.37
CA TRP A 190 11.54 -5.85 -9.47
C TRP A 190 11.47 -4.43 -8.88
N LEU A 191 12.07 -4.19 -7.71
CA LEU A 191 12.13 -2.88 -7.07
C LEU A 191 12.86 -1.84 -7.91
N ILE A 192 14.03 -2.17 -8.47
CA ILE A 192 14.79 -1.25 -9.34
C ILE A 192 13.94 -0.85 -10.55
N VAL A 193 13.30 -1.85 -11.17
CA VAL A 193 12.46 -1.64 -12.35
C VAL A 193 11.22 -0.79 -12.02
N MET A 194 10.55 -1.07 -10.91
CA MET A 194 9.43 -0.24 -10.44
C MET A 194 9.90 1.16 -10.06
N ALA A 195 11.05 1.31 -9.42
CA ALA A 195 11.61 2.61 -9.08
C ALA A 195 11.88 3.45 -10.33
N ILE A 196 12.49 2.88 -11.38
CA ILE A 196 12.70 3.58 -12.66
C ILE A 196 11.35 4.00 -13.26
N LEU A 197 10.38 3.08 -13.34
CA LEU A 197 9.06 3.37 -13.90
C LEU A 197 8.33 4.49 -13.16
N LEU A 198 8.31 4.41 -11.82
CA LEU A 198 7.68 5.42 -10.97
C LEU A 198 8.40 6.76 -11.10
N ASN A 199 9.73 6.81 -11.15
CA ASN A 199 10.48 8.05 -11.35
C ASN A 199 10.19 8.70 -12.70
N VAL A 200 10.07 7.93 -13.79
CA VAL A 200 9.70 8.47 -15.11
C VAL A 200 8.31 9.10 -15.07
N VAL A 201 7.33 8.42 -14.48
CA VAL A 201 5.97 8.96 -14.38
C VAL A 201 5.93 10.20 -13.47
N THR A 202 6.62 10.17 -12.34
CA THR A 202 6.70 11.32 -11.42
C THR A 202 7.40 12.51 -12.06
N PHE A 203 8.46 12.28 -12.85
CA PHE A 203 9.14 13.33 -13.60
C PHE A 203 8.17 14.01 -14.60
N VAL A 204 7.45 13.22 -15.41
CA VAL A 204 6.44 13.77 -16.34
C VAL A 204 5.32 14.50 -15.56
N SER A 205 4.92 13.95 -14.43
CA SER A 205 3.87 14.52 -13.58
C SER A 205 4.30 15.83 -12.90
N SER A 206 5.59 16.08 -12.75
CA SER A 206 6.10 17.35 -12.18
C SER A 206 5.71 18.56 -13.05
N PHE A 207 5.68 18.39 -14.37
CA PHE A 207 5.21 19.43 -15.29
C PHE A 207 3.70 19.68 -15.15
N VAL A 208 2.93 18.64 -14.83
CA VAL A 208 1.50 18.78 -14.55
C VAL A 208 1.30 19.56 -13.26
N ILE A 209 1.99 19.16 -12.19
CA ILE A 209 1.91 19.80 -10.86
C ILE A 209 2.37 21.27 -10.90
N ALA A 210 3.25 21.64 -11.84
CA ALA A 210 3.69 23.03 -12.01
C ALA A 210 2.55 24.01 -12.33
N ILE A 211 1.39 23.51 -12.80
CA ILE A 211 0.16 24.31 -12.94
C ILE A 211 -0.53 24.37 -11.57
N PRO A 212 -0.59 25.54 -10.90
CA PRO A 212 -1.20 25.65 -9.58
C PRO A 212 -2.65 25.17 -9.55
N TYR A 213 -3.03 24.49 -8.46
CA TYR A 213 -4.37 23.93 -8.20
C TYR A 213 -4.84 22.86 -9.20
N VAL A 214 -4.93 23.17 -10.50
CA VAL A 214 -5.37 22.23 -11.55
C VAL A 214 -4.40 21.08 -11.70
N GLY A 215 -3.10 21.38 -11.75
CA GLY A 215 -2.05 20.39 -11.83
C GLY A 215 -2.04 19.41 -10.67
N PHE A 216 -2.20 19.95 -9.46
CA PHE A 216 -2.32 19.18 -8.22
C PHE A 216 -3.55 18.26 -8.24
N LEU A 217 -4.71 18.76 -8.68
CA LEU A 217 -5.93 17.97 -8.81
C LEU A 217 -5.77 16.84 -9.83
N VAL A 218 -5.20 17.13 -11.00
CA VAL A 218 -4.90 16.10 -12.01
C VAL A 218 -3.94 15.05 -11.44
N TYR A 219 -2.91 15.47 -10.72
CA TYR A 219 -1.97 14.55 -10.10
C TYR A 219 -2.65 13.60 -9.11
N ILE A 220 -3.38 14.14 -8.14
CA ILE A 220 -4.06 13.32 -7.13
C ILE A 220 -5.14 12.44 -7.74
N CYS A 221 -5.98 13.00 -8.61
CA CYS A 221 -7.18 12.32 -9.08
C CYS A 221 -6.89 11.32 -10.20
N ILE A 222 -5.82 11.50 -10.97
CA ILE A 222 -5.53 10.68 -12.16
C ILE A 222 -4.20 9.95 -12.00
N VAL A 223 -3.11 10.67 -11.71
CA VAL A 223 -1.77 10.08 -11.71
C VAL A 223 -1.60 9.08 -10.58
N ILE A 224 -1.92 9.46 -9.32
CA ILE A 224 -1.77 8.57 -8.17
C ILE A 224 -2.54 7.25 -8.34
N PRO A 225 -3.84 7.23 -8.69
CA PRO A 225 -4.56 5.98 -8.86
C PRO A 225 -4.03 5.10 -10.02
N ILE A 226 -3.47 5.70 -11.08
CA ILE A 226 -2.76 4.94 -12.13
C ILE A 226 -1.50 4.30 -11.55
N LEU A 227 -0.67 5.05 -10.81
CA LEU A 227 0.56 4.55 -10.20
C LEU A 227 0.29 3.42 -9.21
N GLU A 228 -0.70 3.61 -8.34
CA GLU A 228 -1.15 2.58 -7.39
C GLU A 228 -1.65 1.34 -8.12
N SER A 229 -2.40 1.49 -9.22
CA SER A 229 -2.86 0.34 -10.01
C SER A 229 -1.69 -0.45 -10.61
N ILE A 230 -0.68 0.24 -11.14
CA ILE A 230 0.54 -0.39 -11.68
C ILE A 230 1.27 -1.14 -10.57
N ALA A 231 1.50 -0.49 -9.42
CA ALA A 231 2.23 -1.06 -8.29
C ALA A 231 1.53 -2.30 -7.74
N ASN A 232 0.23 -2.22 -7.45
CA ASN A 232 -0.57 -3.33 -6.92
C ASN A 232 -0.69 -4.49 -7.92
N TYR A 233 -0.87 -4.22 -9.21
CA TYR A 233 -0.92 -5.28 -10.22
C TYR A 233 0.45 -5.98 -10.37
N SER A 234 1.53 -5.20 -10.33
CA SER A 234 2.89 -5.74 -10.42
C SER A 234 3.25 -6.64 -9.24
N LEU A 235 2.78 -6.28 -8.03
CA LEU A 235 2.91 -7.11 -6.84
C LEU A 235 2.20 -8.44 -7.04
N GLY A 236 0.97 -8.41 -7.57
CA GLY A 236 0.23 -9.63 -7.91
C GLY A 236 1.00 -10.51 -8.89
N LEU A 237 1.54 -9.93 -9.98
CA LEU A 237 2.35 -10.68 -10.96
C LEU A 237 3.63 -11.26 -10.34
N LEU A 238 4.33 -10.49 -9.50
CA LEU A 238 5.52 -10.97 -8.80
C LEU A 238 5.18 -12.19 -7.93
N TYR A 239 4.09 -12.10 -7.18
CA TYR A 239 3.61 -13.15 -6.28
C TYR A 239 3.09 -14.38 -7.05
N SER A 240 2.51 -14.20 -8.24
CA SER A 240 2.04 -15.31 -9.11
C SER A 240 3.13 -16.33 -9.46
N ASN A 241 4.40 -15.89 -9.52
CA ASN A 241 5.53 -16.78 -9.81
C ASN A 241 5.83 -17.78 -8.68
N ILE A 242 5.44 -17.47 -7.44
CA ILE A 242 5.63 -18.39 -6.28
C ILE A 242 4.53 -19.47 -6.29
N ILE A 243 3.34 -19.06 -6.69
CA ILE A 243 2.12 -19.88 -6.62
C ILE A 243 2.21 -21.11 -7.52
N GLN A 244 2.91 -21.00 -8.66
CA GLN A 244 3.20 -22.15 -9.51
C GLN A 244 4.00 -23.25 -8.79
N GLY A 245 4.56 -22.98 -7.60
CA GLY A 245 5.26 -23.94 -6.75
C GLY A 245 4.56 -24.26 -5.41
N TYR A 246 3.30 -23.88 -5.21
CA TYR A 246 2.49 -24.35 -4.07
C TYR A 246 1.81 -25.68 -4.44
N ASP A 247 1.94 -26.70 -3.59
CA ASP A 247 1.39 -28.05 -3.83
C ASP A 247 -0.12 -28.08 -3.51
N ASP A 248 -0.89 -28.95 -4.19
CA ASP A 248 -2.36 -29.01 -4.10
C ASP A 248 -2.87 -29.21 -2.66
N ALA A 249 -2.06 -29.84 -1.79
CA ALA A 249 -2.38 -30.06 -0.38
C ALA A 249 -2.46 -28.76 0.44
N ASP A 250 -1.65 -27.75 0.14
CA ASP A 250 -1.69 -26.46 0.83
C ASP A 250 -2.92 -25.65 0.39
N LEU A 251 -3.30 -25.77 -0.89
CA LEU A 251 -4.52 -25.16 -1.44
C LEU A 251 -5.79 -25.82 -0.86
N MET A 252 -5.77 -27.15 -0.67
CA MET A 252 -6.89 -27.89 -0.07
C MET A 252 -7.09 -27.59 1.41
N LYS A 253 -6.02 -27.35 2.19
CA LYS A 253 -6.14 -26.97 3.61
C LYS A 253 -6.83 -25.62 3.79
N VAL A 254 -6.57 -24.66 2.90
CA VAL A 254 -7.19 -23.32 2.94
C VAL A 254 -8.69 -23.41 2.65
N LYS A 255 -9.10 -24.14 1.61
CA LYS A 255 -10.53 -24.36 1.29
C LYS A 255 -11.28 -25.06 2.43
N LYS A 256 -10.63 -25.99 3.14
CA LYS A 256 -11.24 -26.72 4.27
C LYS A 256 -11.48 -25.85 5.50
N ILE A 257 -10.63 -24.85 5.75
CA ILE A 257 -10.78 -23.94 6.89
C ILE A 257 -11.95 -22.98 6.66
N GLU A 258 -12.12 -22.47 5.43
CA GLU A 258 -13.26 -21.62 5.08
C GLU A 258 -14.60 -22.38 5.18
N THR A 259 -14.72 -23.62 4.68
CA THR A 259 -15.98 -24.38 4.81
C THR A 259 -16.39 -24.63 6.25
N VAL A 260 -15.44 -24.90 7.15
CA VAL A 260 -15.72 -25.10 8.58
C VAL A 260 -16.14 -23.80 9.27
N GLU A 261 -15.63 -22.65 8.81
CA GLU A 261 -16.01 -21.35 9.36
C GLU A 261 -17.40 -20.90 8.86
N TYR A 262 -17.75 -21.21 7.60
CA TYR A 262 -19.11 -21.00 7.07
C TYR A 262 -20.17 -21.91 7.69
N GLU A 263 -19.82 -23.15 8.05
CA GLU A 263 -20.76 -24.07 8.74
C GLU A 263 -21.00 -23.70 10.21
N LYS A 264 -20.08 -22.96 10.85
CA LYS A 264 -20.26 -22.48 12.24
C LYS A 264 -21.10 -21.21 12.37
N ILE A 265 -21.45 -20.56 11.25
CA ILE A 265 -22.22 -19.30 11.21
C ILE A 265 -23.67 -19.57 10.73
N LYS A 266 -24.07 -20.83 10.56
CA LYS A 266 -25.47 -21.26 10.37
C LYS A 266 -26.00 -21.93 11.62
#